data_AF-A0AAU9YXC0-F1
#
_entry.id   AF-A0AAU9YXC0-F1
#
_cell.length_a   1.000
_cell.length_b   1.000
_cell.length_c   1.000
_cell.angle_alpha   90.00
_cell.angle_beta   90.00
_cell.angle_gamma   90.00
#
_symmetry.space_group_name_H-M   'P 1'
#
loop_
_entity.id
_entity.type
_entity.pdbx_description
1 polymer ?
#
loop_
_entity_poly.entity_id
_entity_poly.type
_entity_poly.pdbx_seq_one_letter_code
_entity_poly.pdbx_strand_id
1 'polypeptide(L)' 'MDSGVDMEPLAGLVWSSALTPPPAGFSAITCTVEGTTASFGRGFAQKAGYFLCLSPLGSLRRPLCPRRSACV' A
#
# COMPACT_ATOMS: atom_id res chain seq x y z
N MET A 1 -4.58 0.93 28.54
CA MET A 1 -3.17 0.84 28.12
C MET A 1 -3.19 0.15 26.78
N ASP A 2 -3.09 0.93 25.70
CA ASP A 2 -2.93 0.38 24.36
C ASP A 2 -1.52 -0.18 24.31
N SER A 3 -1.40 -1.50 24.41
CA SER A 3 -0.15 -2.21 24.19
C SER A 3 0.23 -1.89 22.75
N GLY A 4 1.17 -0.95 22.59
CA GLY A 4 1.71 -0.54 21.31
C GLY A 4 1.94 -1.79 20.49
N VAL A 5 1.04 -2.02 19.55
CA VAL A 5 1.12 -3.10 18.58
C VAL A 5 2.55 -3.07 18.09
N ASP A 6 3.24 -4.21 18.13
CA ASP A 6 4.52 -4.42 17.45
C ASP A 6 4.30 -4.14 15.95
N MET A 7 4.17 -2.86 15.62
CA MET A 7 3.83 -2.35 14.32
C MET A 7 5.13 -2.41 13.56
N GLU A 8 5.29 -3.54 12.89
CA GLU A 8 6.32 -3.74 11.92
C GLU A 8 6.42 -2.47 11.04
N PRO A 9 7.60 -1.84 10.96
CA PRO A 9 7.73 -0.57 10.27
C PRO A 9 7.25 -0.68 8.84
N LEU A 10 6.63 0.39 8.33
CA LEU A 10 6.22 0.45 6.94
C LEU A 10 7.47 0.49 6.06
N ALA A 11 7.56 -0.44 5.11
CA ALA A 11 8.61 -0.47 4.10
C ALA A 11 8.22 0.27 2.82
N GLY A 12 6.91 0.47 2.58
CA GLY A 12 6.46 1.18 1.39
C GLY A 12 5.03 1.66 1.46
N LEU A 13 4.77 2.70 0.67
CA LEU A 13 3.45 3.26 0.40
C LEU A 13 3.31 3.52 -1.10
N VAL A 14 2.14 3.18 -1.66
CA VAL A 14 1.85 3.34 -3.09
C VAL A 14 0.43 3.82 -3.28
N TRP A 15 0.20 4.77 -4.19
CA TRP A 15 -1.14 5.07 -4.69
C TRP A 15 -1.53 4.09 -5.79
N SER A 16 -2.69 3.45 -5.63
CA SER A 16 -3.25 2.54 -6.62
C SER A 16 -4.62 2.99 -7.06
N SER A 17 -4.94 2.76 -8.33
CA SER A 17 -6.28 2.99 -8.87
C SER A 17 -7.27 2.05 -8.19
N ALA A 18 -8.44 2.57 -7.82
CA ALA A 18 -9.54 1.79 -7.26
C ALA A 18 -10.12 0.75 -8.23
N LEU A 19 -9.72 0.79 -9.51
CA LEU A 19 -10.14 -0.19 -10.51
C LEU A 19 -9.17 -1.38 -10.64
N THR A 20 -8.02 -1.32 -9.98
CA THR A 20 -6.99 -2.35 -10.06
C THR A 20 -6.72 -2.98 -8.70
N PRO A 21 -6.45 -4.30 -8.62
CA PRO A 21 -6.06 -4.92 -7.36
C PRO A 21 -4.78 -4.29 -6.82
N PRO A 22 -4.54 -4.35 -5.50
CA PRO A 22 -3.30 -3.84 -4.90
C PRO A 22 -2.07 -4.51 -5.53
N PRO A 23 -0.96 -3.77 -5.70
CA PRO A 23 0.31 -4.34 -6.13
C PRO A 23 0.76 -5.50 -5.22
N ALA A 24 1.48 -6.47 -5.78
CA ALA A 24 1.95 -7.62 -5.02
C ALA A 24 2.79 -7.19 -3.80
N GLY A 25 2.46 -7.73 -2.62
CA GLY A 25 3.12 -7.36 -1.36
C GLY A 25 2.60 -6.07 -0.71
N PHE A 26 1.58 -5.44 -1.29
CA PHE A 26 0.89 -4.29 -0.71
C PHE A 26 -0.56 -4.61 -0.37
N SER A 27 -1.06 -4.00 0.70
CA SER A 27 -2.45 -4.10 1.16
C SER A 27 -3.13 -2.73 1.08
N ALA A 28 -4.36 -2.71 0.57
CA ALA A 28 -5.16 -1.48 0.46
C ALA A 28 -5.66 -1.01 1.82
N ILE A 29 -5.56 0.29 2.08
CA ILE A 29 -6.33 0.97 3.13
C ILE A 29 -7.70 1.29 2.53
N THR A 30 -8.73 0.57 2.95
CA THR A 30 -10.10 0.70 2.40
C THR A 30 -11.06 1.45 3.31
N CYS A 31 -10.76 1.55 4.60
CA CYS A 31 -11.54 2.28 5.58
C CYS A 31 -10.68 3.24 6.43
N THR A 32 -11.29 4.33 6.86
CA THR A 32 -10.73 5.22 7.88
C THR A 32 -10.96 4.61 9.26
N VAL A 33 -10.30 5.16 10.27
CA VAL A 33 -10.46 4.69 11.66
C VAL A 33 -11.89 4.88 12.19
N GLU A 34 -12.63 5.82 11.61
CA GLU A 34 -14.06 6.06 11.87
C GLU A 34 -14.99 5.12 11.07
N GLY A 35 -14.44 4.21 10.27
CA GLY A 35 -15.20 3.25 9.48
C GLY A 35 -15.74 3.79 8.14
N THR A 36 -15.37 5.01 7.75
CA THR A 36 -15.74 5.56 6.43
C THR A 36 -14.83 5.03 5.33
N THR A 37 -15.27 5.03 4.08
CA THR A 37 -14.43 4.54 2.97
C THR A 37 -13.20 5.44 2.79
N ALA A 38 -11.99 4.85 2.88
CA ALA A 38 -10.70 5.54 2.67
C ALA A 38 -10.36 5.66 1.16
N SER A 39 -11.29 6.21 0.38
CA SER A 39 -11.11 6.46 -1.05
C SER A 39 -10.74 7.92 -1.26
N PHE A 40 -9.60 8.17 -1.89
CA PHE A 40 -9.22 9.50 -2.31
C PHE A 40 -10.02 9.85 -3.57
N GLY A 41 -10.93 10.80 -3.39
CA GLY A 41 -11.92 11.20 -4.37
C GLY A 41 -11.32 11.58 -5.72
N ARG A 42 -12.09 11.26 -6.75
CA ARG A 42 -11.87 11.58 -8.15
C ARG A 42 -11.98 13.10 -8.34
N GLY A 43 -10.86 13.83 -8.26
CA GLY A 43 -10.80 15.25 -8.62
C GLY A 43 -11.16 15.50 -10.09
N PHE A 44 -11.16 16.77 -10.52
CA PHE A 44 -11.51 17.15 -11.89
C PHE A 44 -10.64 16.35 -12.90
N ALA A 45 -11.29 15.68 -13.85
CA ALA A 45 -10.70 14.81 -14.88
C ALA A 45 -10.12 13.43 -14.45
N GLN A 46 -10.29 12.98 -13.20
CA GLN A 46 -9.88 11.61 -12.83
C GLN A 46 -10.93 10.58 -13.33
N LYS A 47 -10.50 9.45 -13.90
CA LYS A 47 -11.40 8.39 -14.43
C LYS A 47 -11.63 7.24 -13.44
N ALA A 48 -10.95 7.24 -12.31
CA ALA A 48 -11.08 6.31 -11.20
C ALA A 48 -10.78 7.04 -9.89
N GLY A 49 -11.27 6.53 -8.76
CA GLY A 49 -10.73 6.92 -7.45
C GLY A 49 -9.37 6.25 -7.21
N TYR A 50 -8.65 6.68 -6.19
CA TYR A 50 -7.41 6.04 -5.76
C TYR A 50 -7.49 5.64 -4.30
N PHE A 51 -6.76 4.60 -3.93
CA PHE A 51 -6.55 4.20 -2.55
C PHE A 51 -5.06 4.14 -2.24
N LEU A 52 -4.72 4.27 -0.96
CA LEU A 52 -3.36 4.09 -0.49
C LEU A 52 -3.14 2.61 -0.20
N CYS A 53 -2.06 2.04 -0.73
CA CYS A 53 -1.60 0.70 -0.39
C CYS A 53 -0.35 0.82 0.47
N LEU A 54 -0.23 -0.04 1.47
CA LEU A 54 0.93 -0.11 2.35
C LEU A 54 1.59 -1.49 2.30
N SER A 55 2.89 -1.54 2.56
CA SER A 55 3.62 -2.79 2.79
C SER A 55 4.40 -2.70 4.10
N PRO A 56 4.11 -3.58 5.08
CA PRO A 56 4.98 -3.76 6.25
C PRO A 56 6.33 -4.34 5.84
N LEU A 57 7.40 -4.05 6.59
CA LEU A 57 8.77 -4.51 6.33
C LEU A 57 8.89 -6.03 6.14
N GLY A 58 8.08 -6.81 6.84
CA GLY A 58 8.08 -8.27 6.82
C GLY A 58 7.23 -8.89 5.71
N SER A 59 6.38 -8.08 5.07
CA SER A 59 5.64 -8.49 3.88
C SER A 59 6.52 -8.48 2.62
N LEU A 60 7.73 -7.89 2.69
CA LEU A 60 8.74 -7.94 1.62
C LEU A 60 9.44 -9.32 1.55
N ARG A 61 8.67 -10.42 1.51
CA ARG A 61 9.17 -11.80 1.43
C ARG A 61 9.19 -12.38 0.01
N ARG A 62 9.12 -11.55 -1.03
CA ARG A 62 9.35 -11.95 -2.43
C ARG A 62 10.52 -11.18 -3.02
N PRO A 63 11.32 -11.87 -3.85
CA PRO A 63 12.75 -11.67 -3.89
C PRO A 63 13.03 -10.24 -4.29
N LEU A 64 13.80 -9.56 -3.45
CA LEU A 64 14.65 -8.47 -3.88
C LEU A 64 15.16 -8.85 -5.27
N CYS A 65 14.95 -8.00 -6.27
CA CYS A 65 15.71 -8.07 -7.51
C CYS A 65 17.12 -8.55 -7.13
N PRO A 66 17.62 -9.65 -7.73
CA PRO A 66 18.87 -10.25 -7.30
C PRO A 66 19.89 -9.13 -7.25
N ARG A 67 20.41 -8.87 -6.04
CA ARG A 67 21.38 -7.83 -5.71
C ARG A 67 22.14 -7.36 -6.95
N ARG A 68 21.83 -6.18 -7.47
CA ARG A 68 22.77 -5.30 -8.21
C ARG A 68 23.70 -5.96 -9.25
N SER A 69 23.34 -7.06 -9.92
CA SER A 69 24.27 -7.76 -10.82
C SER A 69 23.62 -8.27 -12.12
N ALA A 70 22.72 -7.49 -12.71
CA ALA A 70 22.25 -7.73 -14.07
C ALA A 70 22.03 -6.41 -14.84
N CYS A 71 22.91 -5.44 -14.63
CA CYS A 71 23.22 -4.42 -15.62
C CYS A 71 24.62 -4.76 -16.17
N VAL A 72 24.67 -5.68 -17.13
CA VAL A 72 25.76 -5.82 -18.10
C VAL A 72 25.10 -6.02 -19.45
#